data_AF-A0A3M0RY59-F1
#
_entry.id   AF-A0A3M0RY59-F1
#
_cell.length_a   1.000
_cell.length_b   1.000
_cell.length_c   1.000
_cell.angle_alpha   90.00
_cell.angle_beta   90.00
_cell.angle_gamma   90.00
#
_symmetry.space_group_name_H-M   'P 1'
#
loop_
_entity.id
_entity.type
_entity.pdbx_description
1 polymer ?
#
loop_
_entity_poly.entity_id
_entity_poly.type
_entity_poly.pdbx_seq_one_letter_code
_entity_poly.pdbx_strand_id
1 'polypeptide(L)'
;MLKMENVLNRYFKTIKFLNKIKHTTLNFCKKIGKKIKGNTIKVDKNINFGRLLVRCELDDGRDAEFEINLKDYSVVDYTIQSIKLLHFMK
;
A
#
# COMPACT_ATOMS: atom_id res chain seq x y z
N MET A 1 -10.03 6.54 21.95
CA MET A 1 -9.05 5.86 21.07
C MET A 1 -9.36 4.38 20.83
N LEU A 2 -9.66 3.56 21.85
CA LEU A 2 -9.92 2.10 21.73
C LEU A 2 -11.02 1.65 20.75
N LYS A 3 -12.05 2.47 20.49
CA LYS A 3 -13.15 2.09 19.57
C LYS A 3 -12.71 1.99 18.10
N MET A 4 -11.75 2.82 17.67
CA MET A 4 -11.31 2.86 16.27
C MET A 4 -10.45 1.63 15.93
N GLU A 5 -9.52 1.26 16.82
CA GLU A 5 -8.65 0.09 16.65
C GLU A 5 -9.43 -1.22 16.55
N ASN A 6 -10.46 -1.41 17.38
CA ASN A 6 -11.33 -2.59 17.33
C ASN A 6 -12.18 -2.70 16.07
N VAL A 7 -12.46 -1.57 15.41
CA VAL A 7 -13.17 -1.52 14.13
C VAL A 7 -12.21 -1.79 12.97
N LEU A 8 -11.02 -1.17 12.99
CA LEU A 8 -9.94 -1.47 12.03
C LEU A 8 -9.59 -2.95 12.00
N ASN A 9 -9.41 -3.55 13.17
CA ASN A 9 -9.01 -4.95 13.28
C ASN A 9 -10.07 -5.91 12.69
N ARG A 10 -11.36 -5.51 12.70
CA ARG A 10 -12.42 -6.25 11.99
C ARG A 10 -12.36 -6.05 10.47
N TYR A 11 -12.03 -4.84 10.00
CA TYR A 11 -11.87 -4.55 8.58
C TYR A 11 -10.66 -5.27 7.97
N PHE A 12 -9.51 -5.30 8.66
CA PHE A 12 -8.35 -6.07 8.20
C PHE A 12 -8.59 -7.58 8.21
N LYS A 13 -9.49 -8.07 9.06
CA LYS A 13 -9.92 -9.47 9.06
C LYS A 13 -10.83 -9.81 7.87
N THR A 14 -11.40 -8.82 7.18
CA THR A 14 -12.28 -9.08 6.04
C THR A 14 -11.49 -9.17 4.74
N ILE A 15 -11.42 -10.36 4.15
CA ILE A 15 -10.76 -10.64 2.87
C ILE A 15 -11.21 -9.66 1.76
N LYS A 16 -12.50 -9.28 1.76
CA LYS A 16 -13.06 -8.32 0.80
C LYS A 16 -12.39 -6.94 0.87
N PHE A 17 -12.04 -6.46 2.06
CA PHE A 17 -11.38 -5.18 2.25
C PHE A 17 -9.95 -5.22 1.67
N LEU A 18 -9.17 -6.24 2.04
CA LEU A 18 -7.82 -6.44 1.53
C LEU A 18 -7.78 -6.59 0.01
N ASN A 19 -8.75 -7.30 -0.57
CA ASN A 19 -8.85 -7.47 -2.02
C ASN A 19 -9.11 -6.14 -2.75
N LYS A 20 -9.96 -5.26 -2.20
CA LYS A 20 -10.18 -3.92 -2.79
C LYS A 20 -8.90 -3.10 -2.79
N ILE A 21 -8.18 -3.08 -1.66
CA ILE A 21 -6.90 -2.36 -1.53
C ILE A 21 -5.87 -2.88 -2.54
N LYS A 22 -5.71 -4.21 -2.63
CA LYS A 22 -4.80 -4.83 -3.62
C LYS A 22 -5.21 -4.51 -5.05
N HIS A 23 -6.50 -4.58 -5.36
CA HIS A 23 -7.03 -4.26 -6.68
C HIS A 23 -6.79 -2.80 -7.08
N THR A 24 -7.07 -1.85 -6.18
CA THR A 24 -6.76 -0.43 -6.38
C THR A 24 -5.27 -0.23 -6.67
N THR A 25 -4.40 -0.82 -5.85
CA THR A 25 -2.94 -0.69 -6.00
C THR A 25 -2.46 -1.23 -7.35
N LEU A 26 -2.91 -2.44 -7.73
CA LEU A 26 -2.58 -3.06 -9.02
C LEU A 26 -3.07 -2.23 -10.20
N ASN A 27 -4.32 -1.76 -10.15
CA ASN A 27 -4.90 -0.93 -11.21
C ASN A 27 -4.15 0.39 -11.37
N PHE A 28 -3.78 1.04 -10.26
CA PHE A 28 -3.02 2.28 -10.30
C PHE A 28 -1.65 2.06 -10.93
N CYS A 29 -0.89 1.06 -10.44
CA CYS A 29 0.42 0.70 -11.02
C CYS A 29 0.32 0.43 -12.52
N LYS A 30 -0.69 -0.33 -12.96
CA LYS A 30 -0.94 -0.58 -14.39
C LYS A 30 -1.17 0.70 -15.17
N LYS A 31 -1.96 1.65 -14.64
CA LYS A 31 -2.24 2.95 -15.28
C LYS A 31 -0.99 3.81 -15.45
N ILE A 32 -0.07 3.78 -14.48
CA ILE A 32 1.18 4.54 -14.53
C ILE A 32 2.34 3.78 -15.22
N GLY A 33 2.05 2.63 -15.86
CA GLY A 33 3.05 1.83 -16.56
C GLY A 33 4.06 1.13 -15.64
N LYS A 34 3.72 0.93 -14.36
CA LYS A 34 4.56 0.22 -13.39
C LYS A 34 4.05 -1.20 -13.15
N LYS A 35 4.99 -2.11 -12.91
CA LYS A 35 4.71 -3.50 -12.53
C LYS A 35 5.17 -3.76 -11.11
N ILE A 36 4.31 -4.43 -10.34
CA ILE A 36 4.59 -4.84 -8.98
C ILE A 36 5.26 -6.21 -9.02
N LYS A 37 6.35 -6.34 -8.29
CA LYS A 37 7.10 -7.59 -8.16
C LYS A 37 6.29 -8.59 -7.33
N GLY A 38 5.79 -9.64 -7.97
CA GLY A 38 5.10 -10.75 -7.30
C GLY A 38 4.01 -10.31 -6.31
N ASN A 39 3.93 -10.99 -5.15
CA ASN A 39 2.98 -10.71 -4.08
C ASN A 39 3.60 -9.84 -2.97
N THR A 40 4.19 -8.70 -3.33
CA THR A 40 4.89 -7.80 -2.38
C THR A 40 4.01 -6.71 -1.78
N ILE A 41 2.73 -6.65 -2.15
CA ILE A 41 1.78 -5.66 -1.60
C ILE A 41 1.56 -5.92 -0.10
N LYS A 42 2.02 -4.98 0.72
CA LYS A 42 1.84 -4.93 2.16
C LYS A 42 0.96 -3.73 2.52
N VAL A 43 -0.04 -3.98 3.34
CA VAL A 43 -0.98 -2.97 3.79
C VAL A 43 -0.65 -2.64 5.24
N ASP A 44 -0.41 -1.37 5.55
CA ASP A 44 -0.18 -0.93 6.92
C ASP A 44 -1.46 -1.13 7.75
N LYS A 45 -1.30 -1.43 9.03
CA LYS A 45 -2.43 -1.61 9.95
C LYS A 45 -2.94 -0.29 10.52
N ASN A 46 -2.18 0.79 10.33
CA ASN A 46 -2.52 2.11 10.81
C ASN A 46 -3.31 2.87 9.74
N ILE A 47 -4.47 3.41 10.13
CA ILE A 47 -5.26 4.34 9.31
C ILE A 47 -5.05 5.73 9.87
N ASN A 48 -4.64 6.65 9.01
CA ASN A 48 -4.46 8.05 9.38
C ASN A 48 -5.41 8.93 8.56
N PHE A 49 -6.27 9.72 9.22
CA PHE A 49 -7.26 10.58 8.56
C PHE A 49 -8.10 9.88 7.46
N GLY A 50 -8.49 8.62 7.69
CA GLY A 50 -9.26 7.84 6.70
C GLY A 50 -8.45 7.37 5.50
N ARG A 51 -7.13 7.48 5.56
CA ARG A 51 -6.18 7.00 4.56
C ARG A 51 -5.42 5.80 5.06
N LEU A 52 -5.04 4.94 4.13
CA LEU A 52 -4.32 3.72 4.39
C LEU A 52 -3.01 3.71 3.61
N LEU A 53 -1.92 3.41 4.30
CA LEU A 53 -0.62 3.27 3.68
C LEU A 53 -0.46 1.87 3.10
N VAL A 54 -0.02 1.79 1.85
CA VAL A 54 0.28 0.54 1.15
C VAL A 54 1.67 0.60 0.58
N ARG A 55 2.42 -0.49 0.72
CA ARG A 55 3.80 -0.61 0.22
C ARG A 55 3.92 -1.80 -0.72
N CYS A 56 4.71 -1.69 -1.77
CA CYS A 56 5.08 -2.83 -2.60
C CYS A 56 6.46 -2.65 -3.22
N GLU A 57 7.07 -3.75 -3.68
CA GLU A 57 8.29 -3.69 -4.47
C GLU A 57 7.90 -3.67 -5.96
N LEU A 58 8.54 -2.83 -6.76
CA LEU A 58 8.37 -2.77 -8.21
C LEU A 58 9.36 -3.70 -8.91
N ASP A 59 9.04 -4.11 -10.13
CA ASP A 59 9.93 -4.96 -10.95
C ASP A 59 11.30 -4.29 -11.24
N ASP A 60 11.36 -2.96 -11.18
CA ASP A 60 12.60 -2.19 -11.34
C ASP A 60 13.46 -2.12 -10.07
N GLY A 61 13.09 -2.90 -9.03
CA GLY A 61 13.84 -3.05 -7.77
C GLY A 61 13.61 -1.93 -6.75
N ARG A 62 12.73 -0.96 -7.05
CA ARG A 62 12.40 0.13 -6.13
C ARG A 62 11.19 -0.22 -5.26
N ASP A 63 11.20 0.31 -4.04
CA ASP A 63 10.03 0.24 -3.17
C ASP A 63 9.10 1.41 -3.49
N ALA A 64 7.79 1.14 -3.54
CA ALA A 64 6.74 2.12 -3.77
C ALA A 64 5.81 2.18 -2.56
N GLU A 65 5.37 3.40 -2.25
CA GLU A 65 4.43 3.70 -1.19
C GLU A 65 3.22 4.43 -1.79
N PHE A 66 2.03 4.06 -1.33
CA PHE A 66 0.75 4.61 -1.78
C PHE A 66 -0.09 4.99 -0.58
N GLU A 67 -0.72 6.16 -0.60
CA GLU A 67 -1.83 6.45 0.28
C GLU A 67 -3.15 6.21 -0.45
N ILE A 68 -4.02 5.38 0.14
CA ILE A 68 -5.35 5.09 -0.39
C ILE A 68 -6.41 5.71 0.52
N ASN A 69 -7.29 6.52 -0.05
CA ASN A 69 -8.47 7.02 0.63
C ASN A 69 -9.48 5.88 0.83
N LEU A 70 -9.88 5.60 2.06
CA LEU A 70 -10.78 4.48 2.36
C LEU A 70 -12.25 4.76 2.03
N LYS A 71 -12.62 6.02 1.81
CA LYS A 71 -14.00 6.40 1.45
C LYS A 71 -14.37 5.86 0.07
N ASP A 72 -13.46 5.97 -0.90
CA ASP A 72 -13.71 5.67 -2.31
C ASP A 72 -12.66 4.74 -2.94
N TYR A 73 -11.63 4.35 -2.18
CA TYR A 73 -10.50 3.53 -2.63
C TYR A 73 -9.69 4.18 -3.76
N SER A 74 -9.65 5.52 -3.82
CA SER A 74 -8.75 6.26 -4.70
C SER A 74 -7.33 6.33 -4.12
N VAL A 75 -6.32 6.33 -5.00
CA VAL A 75 -4.93 6.64 -4.62
C VAL A 75 -4.81 8.16 -4.53
N VAL A 76 -4.40 8.68 -3.37
CA VAL A 76 -4.28 10.11 -3.11
C VAL A 76 -2.83 10.58 -3.04
N ASP A 77 -1.90 9.66 -2.76
CA ASP A 77 -0.46 9.92 -2.85
C ASP A 77 0.28 8.70 -3.39
N TYR A 78 1.39 8.96 -4.09
CA TYR A 78 2.29 7.95 -4.62
C TYR A 78 3.72 8.44 -4.56
N THR A 79 4.56 7.69 -3.83
CA THR A 79 5.98 7.98 -3.68
C THR A 79 6.80 6.75 -4.03
N ILE A 80 7.83 6.93 -4.86
CA ILE A 80 8.86 5.91 -5.10
C ILE A 80 10.00 6.18 -4.13
N GLN A 81 10.28 5.23 -3.25
CA GLN A 81 11.48 5.29 -2.42
C GLN A 81 12.69 4.98 -3.31
N SER A 82 13.67 5.88 -3.28
CA SER A 82 14.92 5.69 -4.00
C SER A 82 15.56 4.35 -3.60
N ILE A 83 16.27 3.74 -4.57
CA ILE A 83 16.97 2.46 -4.44
C ILE A 83 17.59 2.36 -3.05
N LYS A 84 17.34 1.24 -2.35
CA LYS A 84 18.14 0.85 -1.18
C LYS A 84 19.58 0.83 -1.66
N LEU A 85 20.30 1.94 -1.47
CA LEU A 85 21.75 1.96 -1.52
C LEU A 85 22.15 0.94 -0.46
N LEU A 86 22.41 -0.29 -0.91
CA LEU A 86 23.11 -1.25 -0.09
C LEU A 86 24.41 -0.55 0.24
N HIS A 87 24.49 -0.14 1.50
CA HIS A 87 25.73 0.28 2.12
C HIS A 87 26.61 -0.98 2.20
N PHE A 88 27.13 -1.43 1.07
CA PHE A 88 28.31 -2.28 1.02
C PHE A 88 29.49 -1.36 1.35
N MET A 89 29.62 -1.00 2.63
CA MET A 89 30.92 -0.64 3.15
C MET A 89 31.68 -1.95 3.39
N LYS A 90 32.84 -2.02 2.73
CA LYS A 90 33.82 -3.11 2.79
C LYS A 90 34.27 -3.41 4.22
#